data_AF-A0A945HVW0-F1
#
_entry.id   AF-A0A945HVW0-F1
#
_cell.length_a   1.000
_cell.length_b   1.000
_cell.length_c   1.000
_cell.angle_alpha   90.00
_cell.angle_beta   90.00
_cell.angle_gamma   90.00
#
_symmetry.space_group_name_H-M   'P 1'
#
loop_
_entity.id
_entity.type
_entity.pdbx_description
1 polymer ?
#
loop_
_entity_poly.entity_id
_entity_poly.type
_entity_poly.pdbx_seq_one_letter_code
_entity_poly.pdbx_strand_id
1 'polypeptide(L)'
;MLELFPENETPWTPKLRDAELRYYPNFWTEEEATMLFQTLLQEIPWRQDPITIFGKTYPQPRLTSLHSKDRQPYSYSGIQMNPEPMSKRLAGLLDKIKTVEENDFTSVLLNQYRNGMDSNGWHSDDEKELGKHPIIASVSFGEERYFHLKHKTHKEERLKIKLGHGSLLIMGGAMQEHWQHQIAKTKRAIGGRINLTFRKIKA
;
A
#
# COMPACT_ATOMS: atom_id res chain seq x y z
N MET A 1 -27.99 -3.05 20.67
CA MET A 1 -27.15 -4.25 20.73
C MET A 1 -26.36 -4.25 19.43
N LEU A 2 -25.24 -3.54 19.42
CA LEU A 2 -24.37 -3.43 18.23
C LEU A 2 -23.44 -4.64 18.26
N GLU A 3 -23.50 -5.42 17.19
CA GLU A 3 -22.80 -6.68 17.06
C GLU A 3 -21.30 -6.49 17.30
N LEU A 4 -20.79 -7.38 18.14
CA LEU A 4 -19.41 -7.52 18.50
C LEU A 4 -18.65 -7.89 17.22
N PHE A 5 -17.65 -7.10 16.83
CA PHE A 5 -16.66 -7.57 15.86
C PHE A 5 -15.81 -8.63 16.55
N PRO A 6 -15.96 -9.90 16.18
CA PRO A 6 -14.73 -10.62 15.87
C PRO A 6 -14.96 -11.61 14.72
N GLU A 7 -14.15 -11.52 13.67
CA GLU A 7 -13.70 -12.73 12.96
C GLU A 7 -12.48 -12.40 12.08
N ASN A 8 -11.30 -12.48 12.72
CA ASN A 8 -9.98 -12.91 12.21
C ASN A 8 -8.85 -12.24 13.03
N GLU A 9 -8.74 -12.60 14.31
CA GLU A 9 -7.88 -11.90 15.29
C GLU A 9 -6.37 -12.16 15.11
N THR A 10 -5.97 -13.22 14.41
CA THR A 10 -4.54 -13.55 14.28
C THR A 10 -4.04 -13.29 12.85
N PRO A 11 -3.11 -12.34 12.65
CA PRO A 11 -2.48 -12.16 11.35
C PRO A 11 -1.60 -13.35 10.99
N TRP A 12 -1.47 -13.63 9.69
CA TRP A 12 -0.40 -14.48 9.21
C TRP A 12 0.94 -13.73 9.29
N THR A 13 1.91 -14.33 9.98
CA THR A 13 3.22 -13.72 10.28
C THR A 13 4.37 -14.64 9.86
N PRO A 14 4.82 -14.58 8.60
CA PRO A 14 5.93 -15.41 8.15
C PRO A 14 7.23 -14.98 8.84
N LYS A 15 8.06 -15.96 9.23
CA LYS A 15 9.42 -15.68 9.65
C LYS A 15 10.25 -15.32 8.42
N LEU A 16 10.66 -14.06 8.33
CA LEU A 16 11.51 -13.54 7.27
C LEU A 16 12.77 -12.96 7.88
N ARG A 17 13.89 -13.15 7.20
CA ARG A 17 15.14 -12.47 7.52
C ARG A 17 14.97 -10.96 7.30
N ASP A 18 15.49 -10.15 8.22
CA ASP A 18 15.57 -8.69 8.09
C ASP A 18 14.23 -8.01 7.78
N ALA A 19 13.10 -8.61 8.16
CA ALA A 19 11.78 -8.10 7.85
C ALA A 19 10.75 -8.56 8.88
N GLU A 20 9.76 -7.69 9.13
CA GLU A 20 8.55 -8.04 9.86
C GLU A 20 7.35 -7.88 8.93
N LEU A 21 6.45 -8.86 8.95
CA LEU A 21 5.29 -8.87 8.08
C LEU A 21 4.08 -9.45 8.83
N ARG A 22 2.95 -8.73 8.81
CA ARG A 22 1.67 -9.19 9.36
C ARG A 22 0.58 -9.01 8.32
N TYR A 23 -0.08 -10.10 7.94
CA TYR A 23 -1.15 -10.07 6.93
C TYR A 23 -2.50 -10.46 7.53
N TYR A 24 -3.47 -9.58 7.37
CA TYR A 24 -4.86 -9.74 7.79
C TYR A 24 -5.73 -9.87 6.52
N PRO A 25 -6.18 -11.08 6.13
CA PRO A 25 -6.87 -11.29 4.86
C PRO A 25 -8.24 -10.60 4.81
N ASN A 26 -8.99 -10.58 5.91
CA ASN A 26 -10.36 -10.05 5.98
C ASN A 26 -10.45 -8.91 7.02
N PHE A 27 -9.57 -7.91 6.90
CA PHE A 27 -9.52 -6.81 7.87
C PHE A 27 -10.74 -5.89 7.75
N TRP A 28 -11.27 -5.74 6.54
CA TRP A 28 -12.61 -5.25 6.26
C TRP A 28 -13.51 -6.42 5.86
N THR A 29 -14.79 -6.34 6.21
CA THR A 29 -15.78 -7.28 5.67
C THR A 29 -15.93 -7.06 4.16
N GLU A 30 -16.49 -8.05 3.46
CA GLU A 30 -16.74 -7.96 2.01
C GLU A 30 -17.58 -6.73 1.65
N GLU A 31 -18.61 -6.43 2.44
CA GLU A 31 -19.52 -5.30 2.24
C GLU A 31 -18.80 -3.96 2.47
N GLU A 32 -18.06 -3.83 3.58
CA GLU A 32 -17.28 -2.63 3.87
C GLU A 32 -16.24 -2.37 2.77
N ALA A 33 -15.51 -3.41 2.38
CA ALA A 33 -14.46 -3.35 1.38
C ALA A 33 -15.04 -2.97 -0.01
N THR A 34 -16.21 -3.50 -0.36
CA THR A 34 -16.91 -3.17 -1.62
C THR A 34 -17.35 -1.71 -1.65
N MET A 35 -17.97 -1.24 -0.57
CA MET A 35 -18.37 0.18 -0.45
C MET A 35 -17.16 1.11 -0.53
N LEU A 36 -16.08 0.78 0.18
CA LEU A 36 -14.84 1.55 0.16
C LEU A 36 -14.21 1.58 -1.24
N PHE A 37 -14.18 0.44 -1.94
CA PHE A 37 -13.67 0.37 -3.31
C PHE A 37 -14.43 1.32 -4.25
N GLN A 38 -15.77 1.23 -4.27
CA GLN A 38 -16.61 2.06 -5.13
C GLN A 38 -16.47 3.55 -4.80
N THR A 39 -16.46 3.87 -3.51
CA THR A 39 -16.38 5.26 -3.05
C THR A 39 -15.02 5.87 -3.38
N LEU A 40 -13.92 5.17 -3.08
CA LEU A 40 -12.57 5.65 -3.39
C LEU A 40 -12.34 5.78 -4.90
N LEU A 41 -12.96 4.91 -5.70
CA LEU A 41 -12.89 5.01 -7.16
C LEU A 41 -13.49 6.33 -7.68
N GLN A 42 -14.53 6.84 -7.03
CA GLN A 42 -15.24 8.06 -7.43
C GLN A 42 -14.68 9.34 -6.80
N GLU A 43 -14.34 9.31 -5.50
CA GLU A 43 -13.99 10.50 -4.73
C GLU A 43 -12.50 10.91 -4.86
N ILE A 44 -11.61 9.96 -5.17
CA ILE A 44 -10.17 10.24 -5.18
C ILE A 44 -9.78 10.93 -6.50
N PRO A 45 -9.02 12.04 -6.44
CA PRO A 45 -8.56 12.76 -7.62
C PRO A 45 -7.38 12.02 -8.27
N TRP A 46 -7.66 10.89 -8.93
CA TRP A 46 -6.65 10.05 -9.54
C TRP A 46 -5.86 10.78 -10.65
N ARG A 47 -4.53 10.68 -10.61
CA ARG A 47 -3.64 11.22 -11.64
C ARG A 47 -2.66 10.17 -12.17
N GLN A 48 -2.19 10.35 -13.39
CA GLN A 48 -1.16 9.50 -14.01
C GLN A 48 0.12 10.30 -14.20
N ASP A 49 0.92 10.41 -13.14
CA ASP A 49 2.18 11.16 -13.21
C ASP A 49 3.21 10.43 -14.11
N PRO A 50 4.06 11.16 -14.85
CA PRO A 50 5.14 10.56 -15.63
C PRO A 50 6.24 10.00 -14.72
N ILE A 51 6.95 8.97 -15.18
CA ILE A 51 8.16 8.42 -14.55
C ILE A 51 9.27 8.31 -15.59
N THR A 52 10.50 8.66 -15.19
CA THR A 52 11.70 8.52 -16.04
C THR A 52 12.46 7.26 -15.64
N ILE A 53 12.61 6.34 -16.59
CA ILE A 53 13.33 5.07 -16.42
C ILE A 53 14.36 4.98 -17.54
N PHE A 54 15.64 4.81 -17.18
CA PHE A 54 16.76 4.77 -18.13
C PHE A 54 16.75 5.92 -19.14
N GLY A 55 16.49 7.15 -18.67
CA GLY A 55 16.48 8.37 -19.48
C GLY A 55 15.24 8.55 -20.37
N LYS A 56 14.27 7.64 -20.33
CA LYS A 56 13.02 7.74 -21.09
C LYS A 56 11.84 7.95 -20.16
N THR A 57 10.96 8.88 -20.51
CA THR A 57 9.77 9.24 -19.73
C THR A 57 8.54 8.51 -20.25
N TYR A 58 7.82 7.87 -19.34
CA TYR A 58 6.60 7.12 -19.61
C TYR A 58 5.50 7.50 -18.61
N PRO A 59 4.21 7.37 -18.95
CA PRO A 59 3.18 7.43 -17.93
C PRO A 59 3.36 6.26 -16.96
N GLN A 60 3.22 6.50 -15.65
CA GLN A 60 3.24 5.41 -14.68
C GLN A 60 2.15 4.38 -15.02
N PRO A 61 2.43 3.07 -14.93
CA PRO A 61 1.45 2.04 -15.23
C PRO A 61 0.49 1.84 -14.04
N ARG A 62 -0.07 2.93 -13.50
CA ARG A 62 -1.10 3.00 -12.46
C ARG A 62 -1.51 4.46 -12.30
N LEU A 63 -2.68 4.72 -11.73
CA LEU A 63 -3.03 6.06 -11.24
C LEU A 63 -2.68 6.17 -9.76
N THR A 64 -2.35 7.38 -9.31
CA THR A 64 -1.98 7.66 -7.92
C THR A 64 -2.72 8.87 -7.38
N SER A 65 -2.80 8.95 -6.05
CA SER A 65 -3.15 10.19 -5.34
C SER A 65 -2.47 10.17 -3.98
N LEU A 66 -1.70 11.20 -3.65
CA LEU A 66 -1.01 11.33 -2.36
C LEU A 66 -1.85 12.24 -1.46
N HIS A 67 -2.12 11.82 -0.23
CA HIS A 67 -2.80 12.64 0.78
C HIS A 67 -2.00 12.67 2.09
N SER A 68 -2.03 13.81 2.81
CA SER A 68 -1.39 13.93 4.12
C SER A 68 -2.20 14.80 5.10
N LYS A 69 -1.88 14.68 6.40
CA LYS A 69 -2.53 15.46 7.48
C LYS A 69 -2.08 16.93 7.50
N ASP A 70 -0.81 17.18 7.20
CA ASP A 70 -0.11 18.46 7.39
C ASP A 70 0.23 19.18 6.07
N ARG A 71 -0.13 18.59 4.93
CA ARG A 71 0.13 19.08 3.56
C ARG A 71 1.61 19.31 3.23
N GLN A 72 2.55 18.77 4.02
CA GLN A 72 3.97 18.94 3.73
C GLN A 72 4.34 18.22 2.42
N PRO A 73 4.94 18.91 1.43
CA PRO A 73 5.43 18.27 0.21
C PRO A 73 6.45 17.17 0.54
N TYR A 74 6.40 16.06 -0.20
CA TYR A 74 7.31 14.93 -0.02
C TYR A 74 7.75 14.37 -1.37
N SER A 75 8.97 13.85 -1.44
CA SER A 75 9.53 13.24 -2.64
C SER A 75 9.26 11.73 -2.67
N TYR A 76 8.41 11.26 -3.59
CA TYR A 76 8.19 9.83 -3.82
C TYR A 76 8.87 9.40 -5.11
N SER A 77 9.76 8.39 -5.07
CA SER A 77 10.48 7.91 -6.26
C SER A 77 11.19 9.03 -7.06
N GLY A 78 11.70 10.07 -6.37
CA GLY A 78 12.38 11.22 -6.99
C GLY A 78 11.46 12.28 -7.59
N ILE A 79 10.14 12.18 -7.40
CA ILE A 79 9.14 13.16 -7.84
C ILE A 79 8.64 13.94 -6.62
N GLN A 80 8.77 15.26 -6.63
CA GLN A 80 8.14 16.11 -5.61
C GLN A 80 6.62 16.05 -5.78
N MET A 81 5.93 15.46 -4.81
CA MET A 81 4.48 15.37 -4.79
C MET A 81 3.92 16.39 -3.80
N ASN A 82 2.95 17.19 -4.27
CA ASN A 82 2.11 17.99 -3.39
C ASN A 82 0.94 17.11 -2.92
N PRO A 83 0.84 16.80 -1.62
CA PRO A 83 -0.24 15.99 -1.09
C PRO A 83 -1.56 16.77 -1.07
N GLU A 84 -2.63 16.09 -1.43
CA GLU A 84 -4.00 16.53 -1.15
C GLU A 84 -4.30 16.44 0.36
N PRO A 85 -5.28 17.20 0.88
CA PRO A 85 -5.74 17.02 2.24
C PRO A 85 -6.23 15.60 2.50
N MET A 86 -5.90 15.03 3.66
CA MET A 86 -6.47 13.77 4.11
C MET A 86 -7.96 13.95 4.41
N SER A 87 -8.83 13.32 3.62
CA SER A 87 -10.27 13.39 3.81
C SER A 87 -10.69 12.68 5.11
N LYS A 88 -11.88 13.03 5.64
CA LYS A 88 -12.46 12.34 6.82
C LYS A 88 -12.55 10.83 6.63
N ARG A 89 -12.79 10.39 5.40
CA ARG A 89 -12.87 8.97 5.04
C ARG A 89 -11.51 8.27 5.16
N LEU A 90 -10.46 8.87 4.60
CA LEU A 90 -9.09 8.34 4.71
C LEU A 90 -8.62 8.34 6.17
N ALA A 91 -9.00 9.35 6.96
CA ALA A 91 -8.75 9.37 8.39
C ALA A 91 -9.48 8.25 9.14
N GLY A 92 -10.74 7.96 8.80
CA GLY A 92 -11.48 6.84 9.41
C GLY A 92 -10.88 5.46 9.13
N LEU A 93 -10.21 5.27 7.97
CA LEU A 93 -9.46 4.04 7.71
C LEU A 93 -8.26 3.88 8.65
N LEU A 94 -7.58 4.99 8.99
CA LEU A 94 -6.50 4.97 9.98
C LEU A 94 -7.01 4.58 11.36
N ASP A 95 -8.18 5.04 11.76
CA ASP A 95 -8.75 4.69 13.07
C ASP A 95 -9.01 3.19 13.18
N LYS A 96 -9.44 2.53 12.09
CA LYS A 96 -9.54 1.06 12.07
C LYS A 96 -8.17 0.39 12.10
N ILE A 97 -7.18 0.88 11.33
CA ILE A 97 -5.81 0.30 11.32
C ILE A 97 -5.16 0.38 12.71
N LYS A 98 -5.42 1.45 13.47
CA LYS A 98 -4.90 1.64 14.84
C LYS A 98 -5.31 0.56 15.83
N THR A 99 -6.34 -0.22 15.55
CA THR A 99 -6.73 -1.35 16.42
C THR A 99 -5.70 -2.49 16.40
N VAL A 100 -4.80 -2.52 15.41
CA VAL A 100 -3.77 -3.56 15.27
C VAL A 100 -2.34 -3.01 15.08
N GLU A 101 -2.19 -1.71 14.87
CA GLU A 101 -0.89 -1.03 14.67
C GLU A 101 -0.97 0.42 15.16
N GLU A 102 -0.35 0.72 16.30
CA GLU A 102 -0.42 2.03 16.97
C GLU A 102 0.50 3.10 16.35
N ASN A 103 1.04 2.87 15.14
CA ASN A 103 1.90 3.84 14.47
C ASN A 103 1.15 5.11 13.99
N ASP A 104 1.79 6.28 14.18
CA ASP A 104 1.23 7.57 13.74
C ASP A 104 1.37 7.78 12.23
N PHE A 105 0.59 7.08 11.43
CA PHE A 105 0.55 7.35 10.00
C PHE A 105 0.08 8.80 9.73
N THR A 106 0.87 9.54 8.95
CA THR A 106 0.64 10.95 8.60
C THR A 106 0.29 11.16 7.14
N SER A 107 0.57 10.17 6.29
CA SER A 107 0.37 10.22 4.85
C SER A 107 -0.19 8.90 4.31
N VAL A 108 -0.79 8.97 3.13
CA VAL A 108 -1.24 7.81 2.36
C VAL A 108 -1.03 8.03 0.87
N LEU A 109 -0.33 7.10 0.23
CA LEU A 109 -0.27 7.03 -1.22
C LEU A 109 -1.28 6.01 -1.72
N LEU A 110 -2.31 6.50 -2.40
CA LEU A 110 -3.27 5.65 -3.09
C LEU A 110 -2.73 5.26 -4.46
N ASN A 111 -2.95 4.01 -4.85
CA ASN A 111 -2.57 3.45 -6.14
C ASN A 111 -3.77 2.71 -6.73
N GLN A 112 -4.24 3.14 -7.89
CA GLN A 112 -5.27 2.46 -8.66
C GLN A 112 -4.63 1.71 -9.82
N TYR A 113 -4.79 0.39 -9.80
CA TYR A 113 -4.45 -0.51 -10.90
C TYR A 113 -5.75 -0.79 -11.65
N ARG A 114 -5.91 -0.22 -12.84
CA ARG A 114 -7.16 -0.30 -13.62
C ARG A 114 -7.48 -1.70 -14.09
N ASN A 115 -6.45 -2.51 -14.34
CA ASN A 115 -6.52 -3.90 -14.78
C ASN A 115 -5.16 -4.62 -14.59
N GLY A 116 -5.03 -5.81 -15.17
CA GLY A 116 -3.80 -6.61 -15.14
C GLY A 116 -2.56 -5.98 -15.80
N MET A 117 -2.72 -4.96 -16.64
CA MET A 117 -1.62 -4.28 -17.35
C MET A 117 -0.99 -3.15 -16.53
N ASP A 118 -1.66 -2.69 -15.48
CA ASP A 118 -1.10 -1.77 -14.49
C ASP A 118 -0.20 -2.55 -13.49
N SER A 119 0.87 -1.90 -13.03
CA SER A 119 1.94 -2.51 -12.24
C SER A 119 2.71 -1.49 -11.40
N ASN A 120 3.51 -1.98 -10.46
CA ASN A 120 4.57 -1.22 -9.83
C ASN A 120 5.82 -2.11 -9.81
N GLY A 121 6.94 -1.62 -10.33
CA GLY A 121 8.17 -2.41 -10.53
C GLY A 121 8.84 -2.78 -9.20
N TRP A 122 9.97 -3.49 -9.27
CA TRP A 122 10.77 -3.77 -8.07
C TRP A 122 11.29 -2.47 -7.44
N HIS A 123 10.91 -2.23 -6.19
CA HIS A 123 11.34 -1.07 -5.40
C HIS A 123 11.34 -1.42 -3.91
N SER A 124 11.89 -0.52 -3.10
CA SER A 124 11.72 -0.47 -1.65
C SER A 124 11.15 0.89 -1.29
N ASP A 125 10.41 0.99 -0.19
CA ASP A 125 9.98 2.27 0.35
C ASP A 125 11.09 2.81 1.27
N ASP A 126 12.21 3.23 0.68
CA ASP A 126 13.44 3.64 1.36
C ASP A 126 13.72 5.16 1.27
N GLU A 127 12.68 5.95 1.06
CA GLU A 127 12.79 7.40 1.08
C GLU A 127 13.24 7.92 2.45
N LYS A 128 14.16 8.89 2.46
CA LYS A 128 14.83 9.39 3.67
C LYS A 128 13.83 9.91 4.70
N GLU A 129 12.76 10.52 4.22
CA GLU A 129 11.67 11.12 4.99
C GLU A 129 10.88 10.09 5.81
N LEU A 130 10.97 8.80 5.48
CA LEU A 130 10.36 7.71 6.26
C LEU A 130 11.20 7.35 7.49
N GLY A 131 12.47 7.76 7.52
CA GLY A 131 13.44 7.42 8.56
C GLY A 131 13.87 5.95 8.53
N LYS A 132 14.59 5.53 9.59
CA LYS A 132 15.08 4.15 9.72
C LYS A 132 13.95 3.21 10.13
N HIS A 133 13.85 2.08 9.42
CA HIS A 133 12.90 0.98 9.68
C HIS A 133 11.43 1.44 9.76
N PRO A 134 10.88 2.03 8.70
CA PRO A 134 9.52 2.54 8.73
C PRO A 134 8.50 1.41 8.84
N ILE A 135 7.45 1.65 9.63
CA ILE A 135 6.24 0.84 9.62
C ILE A 135 5.33 1.35 8.51
N ILE A 136 4.84 0.44 7.68
CA ILE A 136 3.99 0.73 6.53
C ILE A 136 2.74 -0.14 6.61
N ALA A 137 1.56 0.48 6.51
CA ALA A 137 0.29 -0.23 6.42
C ALA A 137 -0.24 -0.17 4.99
N SER A 138 -0.44 -1.33 4.36
CA SER A 138 -0.88 -1.48 2.97
C SER A 138 -2.25 -2.14 2.92
N VAL A 139 -3.27 -1.38 2.58
CA VAL A 139 -4.66 -1.85 2.45
C VAL A 139 -4.99 -2.12 1.00
N SER A 140 -5.72 -3.20 0.71
CA SER A 140 -6.14 -3.56 -0.66
C SER A 140 -7.65 -3.69 -0.80
N PHE A 141 -8.20 -3.10 -1.86
CA PHE A 141 -9.60 -3.22 -2.26
C PHE A 141 -9.72 -3.56 -3.76
N GLY A 142 -10.82 -4.18 -4.18
CA GLY A 142 -11.00 -4.73 -5.51
C GLY A 142 -10.22 -6.03 -5.76
N GLU A 143 -9.81 -6.20 -7.01
CA GLU A 143 -9.21 -7.42 -7.54
C GLU A 143 -7.92 -7.86 -6.83
N GLU A 144 -7.78 -9.16 -6.62
CA GLU A 144 -6.62 -9.73 -5.96
C GLU A 144 -5.36 -9.63 -6.81
N ARG A 145 -4.26 -9.22 -6.20
CA ARG A 145 -2.95 -9.17 -6.87
C ARG A 145 -1.88 -9.80 -6.02
N TYR A 146 -0.95 -10.45 -6.71
CA TYR A 146 0.22 -10.97 -6.05
C TYR A 146 1.23 -9.85 -5.79
N PHE A 147 1.54 -9.68 -4.52
CA PHE A 147 2.66 -8.90 -4.01
C PHE A 147 3.89 -9.80 -3.94
N HIS A 148 4.88 -9.51 -4.77
CA HIS A 148 6.10 -10.29 -4.81
C HIS A 148 7.16 -9.61 -3.94
N LEU A 149 7.90 -10.42 -3.19
CA LEU A 149 9.00 -10.02 -2.33
C LEU A 149 10.26 -10.78 -2.74
N LYS A 150 11.39 -10.09 -2.75
CA LYS A 150 12.72 -10.70 -2.89
C LYS A 150 13.72 -9.96 -2.01
N HIS A 151 14.59 -10.69 -1.35
CA HIS A 151 15.71 -10.09 -0.64
C HIS A 151 16.75 -9.56 -1.65
N LYS A 152 17.37 -8.41 -1.36
CA LYS A 152 18.35 -7.75 -2.24
C LYS A 152 19.63 -8.58 -2.38
N THR A 153 20.12 -9.17 -1.29
CA THR A 153 21.36 -9.97 -1.24
C THR A 153 21.15 -11.50 -1.25
N HIS A 154 20.13 -12.03 -0.58
CA HIS A 154 19.88 -13.47 -0.46
C HIS A 154 18.87 -13.95 -1.53
N LYS A 155 19.36 -14.49 -2.65
CA LYS A 155 18.51 -14.79 -3.84
C LYS A 155 17.40 -15.82 -3.61
N GLU A 156 17.61 -16.75 -2.68
CA GLU A 156 16.62 -17.78 -2.31
C GLU A 156 15.48 -17.23 -1.43
N GLU A 157 15.70 -16.09 -0.78
CA GLU A 157 14.71 -15.44 0.09
C GLU A 157 13.69 -14.69 -0.77
N ARG A 158 12.58 -15.36 -1.05
CA ARG A 158 11.49 -14.87 -1.89
C ARG A 158 10.16 -15.26 -1.29
N LEU A 159 9.20 -14.35 -1.38
CA LEU A 159 7.84 -14.61 -0.93
C LEU A 159 6.83 -14.01 -1.92
N LYS A 160 5.66 -14.62 -2.02
CA LYS A 160 4.58 -14.14 -2.85
C LYS A 160 3.28 -14.23 -2.05
N ILE A 161 2.65 -13.08 -1.83
CA ILE A 161 1.43 -12.96 -1.04
C ILE A 161 0.31 -12.55 -1.99
N LYS A 162 -0.82 -13.24 -1.96
CA LYS A 162 -2.02 -12.82 -2.69
C LYS A 162 -2.76 -11.83 -1.79
N LEU A 163 -2.76 -10.55 -2.16
CA LEU A 163 -3.45 -9.52 -1.39
C LEU A 163 -4.92 -9.49 -1.83
N GLY A 164 -5.79 -9.87 -0.89
CA GLY A 164 -7.23 -10.02 -1.08
C GLY A 164 -8.01 -8.72 -0.97
N HIS A 165 -9.29 -8.79 -1.36
CA HIS A 165 -10.24 -7.71 -1.12
C HIS A 165 -10.42 -7.48 0.39
N GLY A 166 -10.33 -6.23 0.84
CA GLY A 166 -10.48 -5.90 2.27
C GLY A 166 -9.29 -6.30 3.14
N SER A 167 -8.15 -6.64 2.55
CA SER A 167 -6.97 -7.08 3.29
C SER A 167 -6.09 -5.92 3.78
N LEU A 168 -5.40 -6.16 4.90
CA LEU A 168 -4.36 -5.29 5.47
C LEU A 168 -3.03 -6.04 5.55
N LEU A 169 -1.97 -5.43 5.04
CA LEU A 169 -0.59 -5.90 5.17
C LEU A 169 0.22 -4.85 5.95
N ILE A 170 0.78 -5.22 7.09
CA ILE A 170 1.76 -4.43 7.82
C ILE A 170 3.16 -4.91 7.45
N MET A 171 4.03 -3.97 7.07
CA MET A 171 5.45 -4.19 6.78
C MET A 171 6.28 -3.37 7.77
N GLY A 172 7.28 -4.00 8.38
CA GLY A 172 8.14 -3.37 9.39
C GLY A 172 9.54 -3.98 9.46
N GLY A 173 10.25 -3.72 10.55
CA GLY A 173 11.65 -4.10 10.73
C GLY A 173 12.57 -3.43 9.69
N ALA A 174 13.65 -4.12 9.33
CA ALA A 174 14.61 -3.65 8.33
C ALA A 174 14.18 -3.94 6.87
N MET A 175 12.89 -4.22 6.65
CA MET A 175 12.38 -4.74 5.38
C MET A 175 12.68 -3.81 4.20
N GLN A 176 12.47 -2.50 4.34
CA GLN A 176 12.70 -1.56 3.24
C GLN A 176 14.20 -1.40 2.90
N GLU A 177 15.08 -1.69 3.85
CA GLU A 177 16.52 -1.71 3.62
C GLU A 177 16.94 -2.95 2.83
N HIS A 178 16.42 -4.14 3.17
CA HIS A 178 16.92 -5.42 2.65
C HIS A 178 16.05 -6.11 1.60
N TRP A 179 14.78 -5.72 1.46
CA TRP A 179 13.83 -6.36 0.55
C TRP A 179 13.32 -5.39 -0.51
N GLN A 180 13.10 -5.93 -1.70
CA GLN A 180 12.34 -5.26 -2.75
C GLN A 180 10.98 -5.94 -2.93
N HIS A 181 10.00 -5.14 -3.33
CA HIS A 181 8.66 -5.59 -3.60
C HIS A 181 8.12 -5.05 -4.93
N GLN A 182 7.12 -5.74 -5.49
CA GLN A 182 6.46 -5.32 -6.72
C GLN A 182 5.02 -5.84 -6.84
N ILE A 183 4.25 -5.17 -7.71
CA ILE A 183 2.99 -5.66 -8.27
C ILE A 183 3.22 -5.86 -9.78
N ALA A 184 3.46 -7.11 -10.20
CA ALA A 184 3.77 -7.42 -11.59
C ALA A 184 2.52 -7.42 -12.49
N LYS A 185 2.69 -7.08 -13.77
CA LYS A 185 1.63 -7.20 -14.79
C LYS A 185 1.17 -8.65 -14.92
N THR A 186 -0.09 -8.83 -15.31
CA THR A 186 -0.67 -10.13 -15.68
C THR A 186 -1.45 -10.00 -16.97
N LYS A 187 -1.37 -11.03 -17.82
CA LYS A 187 -2.16 -11.13 -19.06
C LYS A 187 -3.58 -11.64 -18.81
N ARG A 188 -3.88 -12.11 -17.60
CA ARG A 188 -5.25 -12.52 -17.23
C ARG A 188 -6.16 -11.30 -17.26
N ALA A 189 -7.36 -11.46 -17.82
CA ALA A 189 -8.41 -10.46 -17.73
C ALA A 189 -8.91 -10.43 -16.28
N ILE A 190 -8.63 -9.32 -15.58
CA ILE A 190 -8.94 -9.14 -14.16
C ILE A 190 -9.43 -7.71 -13.93
N GLY A 191 -10.19 -7.50 -12.86
CA GLY A 191 -10.76 -6.21 -12.50
C GLY A 191 -9.76 -5.19 -11.98
N GLY A 192 -10.29 -4.04 -11.56
CA GLY A 192 -9.50 -2.98 -10.94
C GLY A 192 -9.16 -3.27 -9.48
N ARG A 193 -8.02 -2.74 -9.02
CA ARG A 193 -7.56 -2.81 -7.64
C ARG A 193 -7.17 -1.42 -7.14
N ILE A 194 -7.58 -1.08 -5.94
CA ILE A 194 -7.10 0.10 -5.21
C ILE A 194 -6.23 -0.36 -4.05
N ASN A 195 -5.10 0.30 -3.86
CA ASN A 195 -4.18 0.09 -2.76
C ASN A 195 -3.88 1.38 -2.04
N LEU A 196 -3.97 1.38 -0.72
CA LEU A 196 -3.62 2.52 0.12
C LEU A 196 -2.39 2.15 0.93
N THR A 197 -1.28 2.86 0.70
CA THR A 197 -0.05 2.67 1.45
C THR A 197 0.12 3.83 2.43
N PHE A 198 -0.20 3.59 3.70
CA PHE A 198 -0.08 4.54 4.79
C PHE A 198 1.34 4.53 5.36
N ARG A 199 1.90 5.73 5.58
CA ARG A 199 3.26 5.93 6.08
C ARG A 199 3.32 7.08 7.09
N LYS A 200 4.28 7.01 8.01
CA LYS A 200 4.69 8.14 8.85
C LYS A 200 5.84 8.88 8.17
N ILE A 201 5.58 10.08 7.70
CA ILE A 201 6.61 11.00 7.20
C ILE A 201 7.15 11.78 8.39
N LYS A 202 8.47 11.80 8.56
CA LYS A 202 9.16 12.64 9.53
C LYS A 202 9.38 14.01 8.89
N ALA A 203 8.92 15.06 9.56
CA ALA A 203 9.26 16.44 9.25
C ALA A 203 10.73 16.73 9.59
#